data_AF-A0A967ILH5-F1
#
_entry.id   AF-A0A967ILH5-F1
#
_cell.length_a   1.000
_cell.length_b   1.000
_cell.length_c   1.000
_cell.angle_alpha   90.00
_cell.angle_beta   90.00
_cell.angle_gamma   90.00
#
_symmetry.space_group_name_H-M   'P 1'
#
loop_
_entity.id
_entity.type
_entity.pdbx_description
1 polymer ?
#
loop_
_entity_poly.entity_id
_entity_poly.type
_entity_poly.pdbx_seq_one_letter_code
_entity_poly.pdbx_strand_id
1 'polypeptide(L)'
;FSYDGSNWIPYGLNGQLNTPIAYQPFMADAFGRLRVSDPETIFDSKQVYDNQPLLWDDQEESGSGTGSSHSTATASTTISVGAATAGVRGRQTFMRFNYQPGKSQLAFITFVLDKSGGGSGISRKVGLFDANTGLWFGDSGGTYLVGIRDGGSDTTTTQAFWNIDQMTGSGPSGVTLDFSKNQIL
;
A
#
# COMPACT_ATOMS: atom_id res chain seq x y z
N PHE A 1 -24.24 -17.53 -34.21
CA PHE A 1 -22.83 -17.13 -34.15
C PHE A 1 -22.68 -15.82 -34.90
N SER A 2 -21.92 -14.87 -34.36
CA SER A 2 -21.43 -13.70 -35.11
C SER A 2 -19.91 -13.77 -35.15
N TYR A 3 -19.34 -13.20 -36.20
CA TYR A 3 -17.90 -13.15 -36.43
C TYR A 3 -17.47 -11.69 -36.24
N ASP A 4 -16.54 -11.44 -35.30
CA ASP A 4 -16.07 -10.08 -34.98
C ASP A 4 -14.79 -9.67 -35.74
N GLY A 5 -14.37 -10.48 -36.72
CA GLY A 5 -13.12 -10.28 -37.44
C GLY A 5 -11.95 -11.11 -36.90
N SER A 6 -12.08 -11.75 -35.73
CA SER A 6 -11.01 -12.53 -35.10
C SER A 6 -11.42 -13.92 -34.62
N ASN A 7 -12.66 -14.11 -34.13
CA ASN A 7 -13.16 -15.42 -33.69
C ASN A 7 -14.68 -15.57 -33.86
N TRP A 8 -15.12 -16.82 -33.92
CA TRP A 8 -16.54 -17.17 -33.87
C TRP A 8 -17.05 -17.15 -32.43
N ILE A 9 -18.00 -16.27 -32.14
CA ILE A 9 -18.57 -16.16 -30.79
C ILE A 9 -19.90 -16.94 -30.72
N PRO A 10 -20.01 -17.98 -29.86
CA PRO A 10 -21.28 -18.65 -29.60
C PRO A 10 -22.22 -17.72 -28.83
N TYR A 11 -23.44 -17.54 -29.36
CA TYR A 11 -24.55 -16.96 -28.60
C TYR A 11 -25.27 -18.06 -27.83
N GLY A 12 -25.69 -17.79 -26.59
CA GLY A 12 -26.59 -18.67 -25.85
C GLY A 12 -27.98 -18.72 -26.48
N LEU A 13 -28.80 -19.69 -26.05
CA LEU A 13 -30.17 -19.97 -26.54
C LEU A 13 -31.16 -18.76 -26.50
N ASN A 14 -30.77 -17.63 -25.91
CA ASN A 14 -31.56 -16.40 -25.80
C ASN A 14 -30.83 -15.15 -26.34
N GLY A 15 -29.83 -15.30 -27.23
CA GLY A 15 -29.11 -14.15 -27.81
C GLY A 15 -28.17 -13.42 -26.84
N GLN A 16 -27.97 -13.97 -25.63
CA GLN A 16 -26.94 -13.49 -24.71
C GLN A 16 -25.57 -13.97 -25.18
N LEU A 17 -24.59 -13.06 -25.16
CA LEU A 17 -23.17 -13.40 -25.29
C LEU A 17 -22.83 -14.39 -24.16
N ASN A 18 -22.66 -15.66 -24.50
CA ASN A 18 -22.07 -16.63 -23.57
C ASN A 18 -20.57 -16.48 -23.68
N THR A 19 -19.99 -15.49 -23.00
CA THR A 19 -18.55 -15.51 -22.74
C THR A 19 -18.30 -16.66 -21.77
N PRO A 20 -17.60 -17.74 -22.18
CA PRO A 20 -17.23 -18.78 -21.24
C PRO A 20 -16.41 -18.13 -20.15
N ILE A 21 -16.78 -18.30 -18.88
CA ILE A 21 -15.91 -17.94 -17.78
C ILE A 21 -14.66 -18.79 -17.96
N ALA A 22 -13.56 -18.16 -18.38
CA ALA A 22 -12.29 -18.84 -18.56
C ALA A 22 -11.73 -19.18 -17.18
N TYR A 23 -12.10 -20.35 -16.66
CA TYR A 23 -11.55 -20.86 -15.41
C TYR A 23 -10.07 -21.15 -15.62
N GLN A 24 -9.22 -20.35 -14.98
CA GLN A 24 -7.81 -20.66 -14.91
C GLN A 24 -7.63 -21.92 -14.03
N PRO A 25 -6.71 -22.82 -14.35
CA PRO A 25 -6.57 -24.12 -13.66
C PRO A 25 -6.29 -24.00 -12.15
N PHE A 26 -5.81 -22.83 -11.68
CA PHE A 26 -5.62 -22.55 -10.25
C PHE A 26 -6.91 -22.18 -9.50
N MET A 27 -8.01 -21.86 -10.20
CA MET A 27 -9.28 -21.44 -9.60
C MET A 27 -10.18 -22.61 -9.23
N ALA A 28 -9.95 -23.79 -9.81
CA ALA A 28 -10.75 -25.00 -9.57
C ALA A 28 -10.02 -26.01 -8.68
N ASP A 29 -10.75 -26.75 -7.85
CA ASP A 29 -10.23 -27.94 -7.19
C ASP A 29 -10.11 -29.12 -8.18
N ALA A 30 -9.59 -30.26 -7.71
CA ALA A 30 -9.40 -31.44 -8.54
C ALA A 30 -10.71 -32.04 -9.12
N PHE A 31 -11.87 -31.59 -8.65
CA PHE A 31 -13.20 -32.03 -9.09
C PHE A 31 -13.97 -30.93 -9.84
N GLY A 32 -13.31 -29.82 -10.22
CA GLY A 32 -13.93 -28.74 -10.99
C GLY A 32 -14.78 -27.78 -10.16
N ARG A 33 -14.71 -27.81 -8.82
CA ARG A 33 -15.41 -26.85 -7.95
C ARG A 33 -14.57 -25.59 -7.80
N LEU A 34 -15.22 -24.42 -7.77
CA LEU A 34 -14.56 -23.15 -7.49
C LEU A 34 -13.93 -23.18 -6.09
N ARG A 35 -12.63 -22.87 -5.99
CA ARG A 35 -11.98 -22.64 -4.70
C ARG A 35 -12.42 -21.27 -4.18
N VAL A 36 -12.85 -21.22 -2.93
CA VAL A 36 -13.23 -20.00 -2.22
C VAL A 36 -12.33 -19.86 -1.00
N SER A 37 -11.95 -18.63 -0.66
CA SER A 37 -11.22 -18.31 0.56
C SER A 37 -11.99 -17.26 1.34
N ASP A 38 -12.19 -17.48 2.64
CA ASP A 38 -12.75 -16.48 3.54
C ASP A 38 -11.59 -15.69 4.19
N PRO A 39 -11.40 -14.40 3.85
CA PRO A 39 -10.34 -13.61 4.43
C PRO A 39 -10.63 -13.30 5.91
N GLU A 40 -9.61 -13.42 6.74
CA GLU A 40 -9.68 -13.12 8.17
C GLU A 40 -8.94 -11.80 8.46
N THR A 41 -9.66 -10.78 8.91
CA THR A 41 -9.08 -9.50 9.30
C THR A 41 -8.45 -9.61 10.68
N ILE A 42 -7.12 -9.60 10.73
CA ILE A 42 -6.35 -9.64 11.98
C ILE A 42 -6.18 -8.25 12.64
N PHE A 43 -6.38 -7.18 11.87
CA PHE A 43 -6.29 -5.80 12.35
C PHE A 43 -7.11 -4.87 11.47
N ASP A 44 -7.87 -3.98 12.12
CA ASP A 44 -8.53 -2.82 11.51
C ASP A 44 -8.38 -1.64 12.47
N SER A 45 -8.10 -0.46 11.94
CA SER A 45 -7.92 0.75 12.73
C SER A 45 -8.43 1.96 11.95
N LYS A 46 -9.41 2.65 12.51
CA LYS A 46 -10.03 3.85 11.93
C LYS A 46 -9.94 5.00 12.91
N GLN A 47 -9.36 6.12 12.47
CA GLN A 47 -9.13 7.29 13.33
C GLN A 47 -10.32 8.26 13.33
N VAL A 48 -11.54 7.74 13.49
CA VAL A 48 -12.78 8.54 13.38
C VAL A 48 -12.87 9.59 14.48
N TYR A 49 -12.55 9.20 15.71
CA TYR A 49 -12.73 10.05 16.90
C TYR A 49 -11.41 10.54 17.50
N ASP A 50 -10.36 9.75 17.39
CA ASP A 50 -9.04 10.03 17.97
C ASP A 50 -7.92 9.41 17.13
N ASN A 51 -6.69 9.60 17.58
CA ASN A 51 -5.50 9.00 17.00
C ASN A 51 -5.33 7.52 17.40
N GLN A 52 -6.35 6.82 17.87
CA GLN A 52 -6.32 5.41 18.26
C GLN A 52 -5.17 5.07 19.22
N PRO A 53 -5.06 5.74 20.38
CA PRO A 53 -3.90 5.67 21.28
C PRO A 53 -3.76 4.31 21.99
N LEU A 54 -4.78 3.44 21.91
CA LEU A 54 -4.71 2.07 22.44
C LEU A 54 -4.10 1.08 21.43
N LEU A 55 -4.09 1.43 20.15
CA LEU A 55 -3.60 0.57 19.07
C LEU A 55 -2.25 1.03 18.54
N TRP A 56 -1.98 2.35 18.58
CA TRP A 56 -0.81 2.98 18.01
C TRP A 56 0.00 3.71 19.06
N ASP A 57 1.31 3.49 19.01
CA ASP A 57 2.30 4.37 19.60
C ASP A 57 2.67 5.47 18.60
N ASP A 58 2.78 6.71 19.08
CA ASP A 58 3.09 7.90 18.29
C ASP A 58 4.02 8.80 19.11
N GLN A 59 5.32 8.77 18.78
CA GLN A 59 6.37 9.39 19.59
C GLN A 59 7.39 10.11 18.74
N GLU A 60 7.97 11.17 19.32
CA GLU A 60 9.26 11.68 18.88
C GLU A 60 10.34 10.69 19.33
N GLU A 61 10.92 9.96 18.39
CA GLU A 61 11.93 8.94 18.66
C GLU A 61 13.28 9.57 19.01
N SER A 62 13.60 10.70 18.37
CA SER A 62 14.83 11.45 18.62
C SER A 62 14.75 12.88 18.10
N GLY A 63 15.66 13.73 18.58
CA GLY A 63 15.81 15.10 18.10
C GLY A 63 14.74 16.03 18.65
N SER A 64 14.25 16.94 17.81
CA SER A 64 13.14 17.85 18.10
C SER A 64 12.50 18.36 16.81
N GLY A 65 11.48 19.21 16.89
CA GLY A 65 10.86 19.80 15.71
C GLY A 65 9.97 18.81 14.95
N THR A 66 9.48 17.79 15.64
CA THR A 66 8.47 16.87 15.12
C THR A 66 7.07 17.22 15.61
N GLY A 67 6.04 16.77 14.90
CA GLY A 67 4.64 16.97 15.30
C GLY A 67 3.76 15.80 14.94
N SER A 68 2.66 15.63 15.69
CA SER A 68 1.55 14.75 15.34
C SER A 68 0.24 15.44 15.67
N SER A 69 -0.66 15.51 14.71
CA SER A 69 -1.98 16.11 14.87
C SER A 69 -3.04 15.21 14.25
N HIS A 70 -4.00 14.81 15.06
CA HIS A 70 -5.20 14.12 14.60
C HIS A 70 -6.27 15.12 14.14
N SER A 71 -7.05 14.70 13.16
CA SER A 71 -8.20 15.43 12.62
C SER A 71 -9.40 14.50 12.54
N THR A 72 -10.45 14.81 13.28
CA THR A 72 -11.75 14.12 13.20
C THR A 72 -12.46 14.39 11.87
N ALA A 73 -12.22 15.54 11.24
CA ALA A 73 -12.84 15.93 9.97
C ALA A 73 -12.38 15.05 8.80
N THR A 74 -11.13 14.58 8.84
CA THR A 74 -10.54 13.70 7.81
C THR A 74 -10.28 12.28 8.31
N ALA A 75 -10.62 11.99 9.57
CA ALA A 75 -10.34 10.73 10.26
C ALA A 75 -8.89 10.25 10.05
N SER A 76 -7.92 11.15 10.25
CA SER A 76 -6.51 10.92 9.93
C SER A 76 -5.56 11.63 10.89
N THR A 77 -4.34 11.12 11.01
CA THR A 77 -3.25 11.74 11.77
C THR A 77 -2.16 12.19 10.82
N THR A 78 -1.76 13.45 10.93
CA THR A 78 -0.61 13.99 10.22
C THR A 78 0.60 13.94 11.13
N ILE A 79 1.62 13.19 10.74
CA ILE A 79 2.96 13.27 11.35
C ILE A 79 3.85 14.18 10.52
N SER A 80 4.69 14.99 11.18
CA SER A 80 5.55 15.96 10.53
C SER A 80 6.93 16.05 11.18
N VAL A 81 7.91 16.44 10.37
CA VAL A 81 9.28 16.79 10.79
C VAL A 81 9.69 18.07 10.07
N GLY A 82 10.52 18.90 10.71
CA GLY A 82 11.09 20.09 10.09
C GLY A 82 12.34 19.79 9.26
N ALA A 83 12.52 20.46 8.11
CA ALA A 83 13.75 20.31 7.31
C ALA A 83 14.98 20.99 7.96
N ALA A 84 14.77 22.00 8.81
CA ALA A 84 15.83 22.77 9.44
C ALA A 84 16.26 22.23 10.81
N THR A 85 15.57 21.23 11.35
CA THR A 85 15.84 20.67 12.68
C THR A 85 15.76 19.17 12.61
N ALA A 86 16.85 18.49 13.01
CA ALA A 86 16.88 17.04 13.03
C ALA A 86 15.87 16.52 14.05
N GLY A 87 14.95 15.67 13.59
CA GLY A 87 13.94 15.02 14.40
C GLY A 87 13.39 13.80 13.68
N VAL A 88 13.08 12.75 14.45
CA VAL A 88 12.45 11.53 13.94
C VAL A 88 11.16 11.33 14.71
N ARG A 89 10.07 11.11 13.98
CA ARG A 89 8.77 10.76 14.57
C ARG A 89 8.30 9.42 14.03
N GLY A 90 8.03 8.51 14.95
CA GLY A 90 7.52 7.19 14.67
C GLY A 90 6.05 7.10 14.99
N ARG A 91 5.31 6.39 14.13
CA ARG A 91 3.95 5.96 14.45
C ARG A 91 3.77 4.50 14.05
N GLN A 92 3.59 3.63 15.03
CA GLN A 92 3.58 2.18 14.84
C GLN A 92 2.52 1.50 15.72
N THR A 93 2.03 0.34 15.33
CA THR A 93 1.12 -0.43 16.18
C THR A 93 1.86 -1.05 17.37
N PHE A 94 1.20 -1.16 18.53
CA PHE A 94 1.80 -1.87 19.68
C PHE A 94 2.00 -3.37 19.40
N MET A 95 1.16 -3.94 18.55
CA MET A 95 1.20 -5.35 18.18
C MET A 95 1.89 -5.54 16.83
N ARG A 96 2.58 -6.67 16.69
CA ARG A 96 3.10 -7.17 15.41
C ARG A 96 2.16 -8.23 14.84
N PHE A 97 1.91 -8.14 13.55
CA PHE A 97 1.05 -9.07 12.81
C PHE A 97 1.90 -10.10 12.08
N ASN A 98 2.29 -11.15 12.81
CA ASN A 98 3.15 -12.20 12.26
C ASN A 98 2.46 -12.96 11.12
N TYR A 99 3.25 -13.30 10.11
CA TYR A 99 2.82 -14.16 9.02
C TYR A 99 2.31 -15.50 9.56
N GLN A 100 1.14 -15.94 9.08
CA GLN A 100 0.56 -17.26 9.38
C GLN A 100 0.91 -18.22 8.23
N PRO A 101 1.79 -19.22 8.45
CA PRO A 101 2.18 -20.16 7.40
C PRO A 101 0.98 -20.84 6.74
N GLY A 102 0.98 -20.91 5.41
CA GLY A 102 -0.10 -21.52 4.64
C GLY A 102 -1.26 -20.58 4.29
N LYS A 103 -1.22 -19.31 4.73
CA LYS A 103 -2.14 -18.25 4.31
C LYS A 103 -1.39 -17.17 3.51
N SER A 104 -2.10 -16.44 2.66
CA SER A 104 -1.58 -15.18 2.11
C SER A 104 -1.71 -14.07 3.14
N GLN A 105 -0.78 -13.10 3.12
CA GLN A 105 -0.87 -11.89 3.94
C GLN A 105 -1.15 -10.69 3.03
N LEU A 106 -2.13 -9.89 3.42
CA LEU A 106 -2.56 -8.68 2.73
C LEU A 106 -2.68 -7.55 3.74
N ALA A 107 -2.12 -6.40 3.41
CA ALA A 107 -2.28 -5.18 4.18
C ALA A 107 -2.77 -4.08 3.25
N PHE A 108 -3.64 -3.22 3.78
CA PHE A 108 -4.05 -1.99 3.13
C PHE A 108 -3.69 -0.83 4.05
N ILE A 109 -2.87 0.09 3.55
CA ILE A 109 -2.45 1.28 4.31
C ILE A 109 -2.83 2.51 3.50
N THR A 110 -3.72 3.34 4.07
CA THR A 110 -4.13 4.60 3.45
C THR A 110 -3.29 5.75 3.98
N PHE A 111 -2.69 6.53 3.08
CA PHE A 111 -1.82 7.65 3.47
C PHE A 111 -1.77 8.75 2.40
N VAL A 112 -1.29 9.92 2.78
CA VAL A 112 -0.84 10.98 1.87
C VAL A 112 0.62 11.24 2.21
N LEU A 113 1.53 10.94 1.29
CA LEU A 113 2.95 11.13 1.56
C LEU A 113 3.27 12.63 1.59
N ASP A 114 2.82 13.39 0.58
CA ASP A 114 3.19 14.80 0.31
C ASP A 114 2.15 15.80 0.81
N LYS A 115 1.55 15.55 1.99
CA LYS A 115 0.45 16.38 2.52
C LYS A 115 0.79 17.86 2.68
N SER A 116 2.03 18.18 3.06
CA SER A 116 2.55 19.52 3.30
C SER A 116 3.80 19.84 2.47
N GLY A 117 4.06 19.05 1.42
CA GLY A 117 5.30 19.08 0.66
C GLY A 117 6.43 18.30 1.33
N GLY A 118 7.11 17.45 0.54
CA GLY A 118 8.40 16.85 0.91
C GLY A 118 9.57 17.79 0.56
N GLY A 119 10.79 17.25 0.60
CA GLY A 119 11.95 18.02 0.13
C GLY A 119 13.28 17.48 0.63
N SER A 120 14.36 18.13 0.20
CA SER A 120 15.72 17.83 0.65
C SER A 120 15.82 17.81 2.18
N GLY A 121 16.47 16.80 2.73
CA GLY A 121 16.62 16.62 4.18
C GLY A 121 15.43 15.96 4.88
N ILE A 122 14.34 15.65 4.17
CA ILE A 122 13.20 14.91 4.71
C ILE A 122 13.17 13.51 4.09
N SER A 123 12.86 12.51 4.91
CA SER A 123 12.58 11.14 4.47
C SER A 123 11.32 10.64 5.16
N ARG A 124 10.43 10.00 4.40
CA ARG A 124 9.16 9.47 4.91
C ARG A 124 9.00 8.03 4.47
N LYS A 125 8.47 7.19 5.34
CA LYS A 125 8.29 5.76 5.11
C LYS A 125 6.94 5.30 5.65
N VAL A 126 6.29 4.42 4.92
CA VAL A 126 5.02 3.79 5.27
C VAL A 126 5.05 2.34 4.82
N GLY A 127 4.58 1.41 5.65
CA GLY A 127 4.59 0.00 5.29
C GLY A 127 4.54 -0.94 6.49
N LEU A 128 4.89 -2.20 6.23
CA LEU A 128 5.02 -3.28 7.21
C LEU A 128 6.48 -3.41 7.60
N PHE A 129 6.97 -2.50 8.44
CA PHE A 129 8.38 -2.47 8.84
C PHE A 129 8.56 -1.94 10.27
N ASP A 130 9.72 -2.25 10.84
CA ASP A 130 10.21 -1.65 12.07
C ASP A 130 11.68 -1.19 11.93
N ALA A 131 12.34 -0.91 13.04
CA ALA A 131 13.75 -0.49 13.04
C ALA A 131 14.71 -1.55 12.46
N ASN A 132 14.33 -2.82 12.44
CA ASN A 132 15.21 -3.95 12.10
C ASN A 132 14.82 -4.67 10.81
N THR A 133 13.53 -4.76 10.48
CA THR A 133 13.08 -5.56 9.32
C THR A 133 11.78 -5.04 8.71
N GLY A 134 11.55 -5.36 7.44
CA GLY A 134 10.24 -5.26 6.82
C GLY A 134 10.24 -4.63 5.43
N LEU A 135 9.05 -4.30 4.94
CA LEU A 135 8.78 -3.76 3.62
C LEU A 135 8.13 -2.39 3.75
N TRP A 136 8.61 -1.44 2.97
CA TRP A 136 8.09 -0.08 3.02
C TRP A 136 8.13 0.61 1.67
N PHE A 137 7.23 1.55 1.52
CA PHE A 137 7.21 2.54 0.45
C PHE A 137 7.51 3.91 1.08
N GLY A 138 8.15 4.80 0.33
CA GLY A 138 8.46 6.12 0.86
C GLY A 138 9.17 7.03 -0.12
N ASP A 139 9.73 8.10 0.43
CA ASP A 139 10.61 8.99 -0.29
C ASP A 139 11.83 9.39 0.55
N SER A 140 12.88 9.79 -0.15
CA SER A 140 14.05 10.41 0.44
C SER A 140 14.44 11.62 -0.40
N GLY A 141 14.36 12.82 0.19
CA GLY A 141 14.72 14.05 -0.50
C GLY A 141 13.84 14.35 -1.73
N GLY A 142 12.59 13.86 -1.75
CA GLY A 142 11.70 13.96 -2.92
C GLY A 142 11.88 12.88 -3.98
N THR A 143 12.78 11.90 -3.77
CA THR A 143 12.87 10.72 -4.64
C THR A 143 12.05 9.58 -4.06
N TYR A 144 11.00 9.16 -4.77
CA TYR A 144 10.14 8.03 -4.37
C TYR A 144 10.83 6.69 -4.59
N LEU A 145 10.61 5.77 -3.66
CA LEU A 145 11.29 4.47 -3.64
C LEU A 145 10.52 3.44 -2.81
N VAL A 146 10.75 2.17 -3.15
CA VAL A 146 10.37 1.02 -2.34
C VAL A 146 11.61 0.47 -1.65
N GLY A 147 11.45 -0.08 -0.46
CA GLY A 147 12.57 -0.58 0.34
C GLY A 147 12.25 -1.88 1.07
N ILE A 148 13.28 -2.71 1.17
CA ILE A 148 13.32 -3.89 2.04
C ILE A 148 14.36 -3.61 3.11
N ARG A 149 13.99 -3.82 4.37
CA ARG A 149 14.88 -3.72 5.51
C ARG A 149 15.25 -5.10 6.03
N ASP A 150 16.54 -5.32 6.23
CA ASP A 150 17.09 -6.53 6.83
C ASP A 150 18.23 -6.18 7.80
N GLY A 151 18.09 -6.60 9.06
CA GLY A 151 19.04 -6.28 10.13
C GLY A 151 19.30 -4.77 10.32
N GLY A 152 18.33 -3.92 10.02
CA GLY A 152 18.46 -2.45 10.07
C GLY A 152 19.09 -1.81 8.83
N SER A 153 19.48 -2.60 7.83
CA SER A 153 19.99 -2.11 6.54
C SER A 153 18.87 -2.05 5.50
N ASP A 154 18.79 -0.95 4.76
CA ASP A 154 17.79 -0.74 3.71
C ASP A 154 18.37 -1.04 2.33
N THR A 155 17.73 -1.96 1.59
CA THR A 155 17.90 -2.11 0.13
C THR A 155 16.73 -1.44 -0.55
N THR A 156 16.99 -0.46 -1.43
CA THR A 156 15.93 0.37 -2.03
C THR A 156 15.95 0.35 -3.56
N THR A 157 14.79 0.58 -4.16
CA THR A 157 14.62 0.75 -5.60
C THR A 157 13.81 2.00 -5.86
N THR A 158 14.43 2.99 -6.52
CA THR A 158 13.77 4.27 -6.85
C THR A 158 12.77 4.10 -7.98
N GLN A 159 11.81 5.02 -8.08
CA GLN A 159 10.73 4.99 -9.08
C GLN A 159 11.23 4.83 -10.52
N ALA A 160 12.39 5.42 -10.85
CA ALA A 160 13.01 5.29 -12.17
C ALA A 160 13.41 3.84 -12.52
N PHE A 161 13.44 2.93 -11.56
CA PHE A 161 13.77 1.52 -11.74
C PHE A 161 12.61 0.58 -11.39
N TRP A 162 11.41 1.10 -11.11
CA TRP A 162 10.24 0.23 -10.93
C TRP A 162 9.96 -0.55 -12.21
N ASN A 163 9.83 -1.85 -12.05
CA ASN A 163 9.57 -2.77 -13.16
C ASN A 163 8.08 -2.74 -13.51
N ILE A 164 7.76 -3.11 -14.76
CA ILE A 164 6.39 -3.13 -15.33
C ILE A 164 5.81 -1.73 -15.51
N ASP A 165 5.64 -0.97 -14.43
CA ASP A 165 5.06 0.36 -14.46
C ASP A 165 5.72 1.31 -13.47
N GLN A 166 6.33 2.38 -13.99
CA GLN A 166 6.94 3.44 -13.20
C GLN A 166 5.92 4.48 -12.69
N MET A 167 4.68 4.41 -13.18
CA MET A 167 3.58 5.32 -12.88
C MET A 167 3.90 6.79 -13.21
N THR A 168 4.54 6.99 -14.36
CA THR A 168 4.84 8.31 -14.94
C THR A 168 3.81 8.76 -15.98
N GLY A 169 2.71 8.01 -16.13
CA GLY A 169 1.70 8.19 -17.18
C GLY A 169 2.03 7.48 -18.50
N SER A 170 3.28 7.04 -18.69
CA SER A 170 3.73 6.36 -19.92
C SER A 170 3.77 4.83 -19.80
N GLY A 171 3.57 4.29 -18.59
CA GLY A 171 3.56 2.85 -18.33
C GLY A 171 2.23 2.18 -18.67
N PRO A 172 2.14 0.84 -18.54
CA PRO A 172 0.95 0.06 -18.89
C PRO A 172 -0.37 0.52 -18.23
N SER A 173 -0.33 1.10 -17.02
CA SER A 173 -1.51 1.63 -16.36
C SER A 173 -2.01 2.97 -16.94
N GLY A 174 -1.13 3.74 -17.60
CA GLY A 174 -1.40 5.12 -18.00
C GLY A 174 -1.58 6.10 -16.83
N VAL A 175 -1.28 5.68 -15.59
CA VAL A 175 -1.46 6.50 -14.39
C VAL A 175 -0.19 7.29 -14.08
N THR A 176 -0.36 8.57 -13.76
CA THR A 176 0.67 9.40 -13.14
C THR A 176 0.44 9.42 -11.64
N LEU A 177 1.44 8.97 -10.88
CA LEU A 177 1.35 8.91 -9.42
C LEU A 177 1.50 10.30 -8.79
N ASP A 178 0.51 10.71 -7.98
CA ASP A 178 0.48 12.00 -7.28
C ASP A 178 0.35 11.80 -5.77
N PHE A 179 1.48 11.89 -5.07
CA PHE A 179 1.55 11.68 -3.63
C PHE A 179 1.00 12.84 -2.79
N SER A 180 0.57 13.94 -3.42
CA SER A 180 -0.23 14.97 -2.74
C SER A 180 -1.66 14.51 -2.48
N LYS A 181 -2.08 13.38 -3.07
CA LYS A 181 -3.40 12.75 -2.93
C LYS A 181 -3.33 11.50 -2.06
N ASN A 182 -4.51 11.04 -1.65
CA ASN A 182 -4.67 9.80 -0.90
C ASN A 182 -4.22 8.61 -1.75
N GLN A 183 -3.38 7.76 -1.16
CA GLN A 183 -2.90 6.50 -1.72
C GLN A 183 -3.36 5.35 -0.84
N ILE A 184 -3.54 4.18 -1.46
CA ILE A 184 -3.75 2.91 -0.76
C ILE A 184 -2.61 1.98 -1.21
N LEU A 185 -1.70 1.67 -0.28
CA LEU A 185 -0.67 0.64 -0.45
C LEU A 185 -1.21 -0.72 -0.04
#